data_AF-A0A8J7DRA7-F1
#
_entry.id   AF-A0A8J7DRA7-F1
#
_cell.length_a   1.000
_cell.length_b   1.000
_cell.length_c   1.000
_cell.angle_alpha   90.00
_cell.angle_beta   90.00
_cell.angle_gamma   90.00
#
_symmetry.space_group_name_H-M   'P 1'
#
loop_
_entity.id
_entity.type
_entity.pdbx_description
1 polymer ?
#
loop_
_entity_poly.entity_id
_entity_poly.type
_entity_poly.pdbx_seq_one_letter_code
_entity_poly.pdbx_strand_id
1 'polypeptide(L)'
;MLLDAVPVVDLIAQRLLAAFDTGLTWPMGLLGLGALALYGLLALPFGLKSKFLVRQNAVASPLSLGLDALRRLIAPALVEETVFRVMLLPHPMAGLPSDRWLLWGSVSLVAFVVYHVVLDKTLYKGAEAGLSDPRFLLLAGWLGLVLIGAYWITGSLWLVTLMHWVVVLVWIYGFGGWVRLGGAAAFTRQSRKLAETER
;
A
#
# COMPACT_ATOMS: atom_id res chain seq x y z
N MET A 1 -37.24 -9.65 5.45
CA MET A 1 -36.38 -10.79 5.10
C MET A 1 -35.18 -10.71 6.02
N LEU A 2 -35.23 -11.50 7.11
CA LEU A 2 -34.28 -11.44 8.21
C LEU A 2 -32.90 -11.86 7.73
N LEU A 3 -31.90 -11.14 8.19
CA LEU A 3 -30.49 -11.47 8.04
C LEU A 3 -30.27 -12.84 8.70
N ASP A 4 -30.25 -13.91 7.90
CA ASP A 4 -29.56 -15.13 8.34
C ASP A 4 -28.14 -14.70 8.65
N ALA A 5 -27.79 -14.73 9.94
CA ALA A 5 -26.53 -14.21 10.43
C ALA A 5 -25.42 -15.15 9.96
N VAL A 6 -24.94 -14.94 8.74
CA VAL A 6 -23.68 -15.52 8.29
C VAL A 6 -22.64 -15.10 9.33
N PRO A 7 -21.99 -16.05 10.02
CA PRO A 7 -20.92 -15.73 10.96
C PRO A 7 -19.92 -14.79 10.30
N VAL A 8 -19.45 -13.78 11.04
CA VAL A 8 -18.49 -12.78 10.51
C VAL A 8 -17.26 -13.47 9.91
N VAL A 9 -16.86 -14.59 10.48
CA VAL A 9 -15.76 -15.44 9.99
C VAL A 9 -16.06 -15.99 8.59
N ASP A 10 -17.25 -16.54 8.37
CA ASP A 10 -17.66 -17.09 7.08
C ASP A 10 -17.74 -16.00 6.00
N LEU A 11 -18.25 -14.82 6.37
CA LEU A 11 -18.27 -13.66 5.48
C LEU A 11 -16.85 -13.25 5.07
N ILE A 12 -15.92 -13.15 6.02
CA ILE A 12 -14.53 -12.80 5.74
C ILE A 12 -13.88 -13.87 4.87
N ALA A 13 -14.09 -15.15 5.18
CA ALA A 13 -13.56 -16.27 4.39
C ALA A 13 -14.06 -16.23 2.95
N GLN A 14 -15.36 -15.98 2.74
CA GLN A 14 -15.94 -15.83 1.40
C GLN A 14 -15.34 -14.65 0.63
N ARG A 15 -15.15 -13.49 1.28
CA ARG A 15 -14.51 -12.32 0.66
C ARG A 15 -13.07 -12.63 0.26
N LEU A 16 -12.32 -13.30 1.14
CA LEU A 16 -10.94 -13.70 0.88
C LEU A 16 -10.85 -14.65 -0.31
N LEU A 17 -11.64 -15.72 -0.31
CA LEU A 17 -11.65 -16.69 -1.41
C LEU A 17 -12.02 -16.00 -2.74
N ALA A 18 -13.10 -15.23 -2.77
CA ALA A 18 -13.53 -14.53 -3.98
C ALA A 18 -12.45 -13.56 -4.52
N ALA A 19 -11.83 -12.77 -3.63
CA ALA A 19 -10.83 -11.80 -4.03
C ALA A 19 -9.49 -12.44 -4.45
N PHE A 20 -9.15 -13.58 -3.85
CA PHE A 20 -7.96 -14.36 -4.17
C PHE A 20 -8.12 -15.13 -5.49
N ASP A 21 -9.30 -15.73 -5.71
CA ASP A 21 -9.64 -16.44 -6.95
C ASP A 21 -9.77 -15.49 -8.15
N THR A 22 -10.05 -14.21 -7.88
CA THR A 22 -10.01 -13.16 -8.90
C THR A 22 -8.56 -12.83 -9.28
N GLY A 23 -8.00 -13.68 -10.13
CA GLY A 23 -6.65 -13.56 -10.69
C GLY A 23 -6.45 -12.34 -11.58
N LEU A 24 -5.22 -12.15 -12.03
CA LEU A 24 -4.86 -11.05 -12.93
C LEU A 24 -5.18 -11.38 -14.39
N THR A 25 -5.74 -10.40 -15.08
CA THR A 25 -5.97 -10.45 -16.53
C THR A 25 -5.28 -9.29 -17.21
N TRP A 26 -5.05 -9.37 -18.52
CA TRP A 26 -4.44 -8.27 -19.28
C TRP A 26 -5.20 -6.94 -19.17
N PRO A 27 -6.55 -6.91 -19.27
CA PRO A 27 -7.30 -5.67 -19.06
C PRO A 27 -7.10 -5.08 -17.65
N MET A 28 -7.02 -5.93 -16.62
CA MET A 28 -6.72 -5.48 -15.26
C MET A 28 -5.30 -4.90 -15.14
N GLY A 29 -4.33 -5.44 -15.89
CA GLY A 29 -2.99 -4.85 -15.99
C GLY A 29 -3.04 -3.42 -16.54
N LEU A 30 -3.78 -3.19 -17.62
CA LEU A 30 -3.97 -1.85 -18.19
C LEU A 30 -4.68 -0.90 -17.22
N LEU A 31 -5.72 -1.38 -16.54
CA LEU A 31 -6.41 -0.64 -15.48
C LEU A 31 -5.43 -0.25 -14.37
N GLY A 32 -4.60 -1.20 -13.91
CA GLY A 32 -3.60 -0.97 -12.88
C GLY A 32 -2.57 0.09 -13.29
N LEU A 33 -2.07 0.04 -14.53
CA LEU A 33 -1.17 1.06 -15.07
C LEU A 33 -1.83 2.44 -15.13
N GLY A 34 -3.07 2.51 -15.61
CA GLY A 34 -3.84 3.77 -15.64
C GLY A 34 -4.09 4.33 -14.23
N ALA A 35 -4.40 3.46 -13.27
CA ALA A 35 -4.60 3.83 -11.88
C ALA A 35 -3.30 4.28 -11.18
N LEU A 36 -2.16 3.64 -11.48
CA LEU A 36 -0.85 4.10 -11.02
C LEU A 36 -0.46 5.45 -11.62
N ALA A 37 -0.78 5.69 -12.90
CA ALA A 37 -0.59 6.99 -13.53
C ALA A 37 -1.46 8.06 -12.84
N LEU A 38 -2.74 7.76 -12.59
CA LEU A 38 -3.66 8.63 -11.84
C LEU A 38 -3.14 8.94 -10.44
N TYR A 39 -2.62 7.94 -9.72
CA TYR A 39 -1.97 8.15 -8.44
C TYR A 39 -0.79 9.13 -8.57
N GLY A 40 0.11 8.88 -9.53
CA GLY A 40 1.31 9.67 -9.80
C GLY A 40 1.03 11.12 -10.17
N LEU A 41 -0.08 11.41 -10.88
CA LEU A 41 -0.48 12.77 -11.27
C LEU A 41 -0.68 13.71 -10.08
N LEU A 42 -1.10 13.20 -8.92
CA LEU A 42 -1.17 13.96 -7.68
C LEU A 42 0.12 13.78 -6.87
N ALA A 43 0.54 12.52 -6.70
CA ALA A 43 1.59 12.16 -5.75
C ALA A 43 2.94 12.80 -6.08
N LEU A 44 3.34 12.79 -7.35
CA LEU A 44 4.62 13.35 -7.78
C LEU A 44 4.69 14.88 -7.61
N PRO A 45 3.77 15.68 -8.19
CA PRO A 45 3.87 17.13 -8.04
C PRO A 45 3.67 17.59 -6.60
N PHE A 46 2.71 17.03 -5.85
CA PHE A 46 2.50 17.38 -4.45
C PHE A 46 3.71 16.97 -3.60
N GLY A 47 4.16 15.73 -3.75
CA GLY A 47 5.26 15.17 -2.98
C GLY A 47 6.57 15.92 -3.20
N LEU A 48 6.90 16.26 -4.45
CA LEU A 48 8.11 17.02 -4.78
C LEU A 48 8.01 18.49 -4.30
N LYS A 49 6.87 19.16 -4.53
CA LYS A 49 6.67 20.57 -4.10
C LYS A 49 6.71 20.72 -2.58
N SER A 50 6.11 19.77 -1.84
CA SER A 50 6.12 19.74 -0.37
C SER A 50 7.44 19.26 0.23
N LYS A 51 8.43 18.92 -0.62
CA LYS A 51 9.71 18.30 -0.26
C LYS A 51 9.55 17.00 0.53
N PHE A 52 8.38 16.36 0.42
CA PHE A 52 8.14 15.04 0.99
C PHE A 52 8.83 13.96 0.13
N LEU A 53 8.64 13.98 -1.18
CA LEU A 53 9.38 13.12 -2.08
C LEU A 53 10.73 13.77 -2.39
N VAL A 54 11.81 13.05 -2.12
CA VAL A 54 13.19 13.48 -2.40
C VAL A 54 13.81 12.42 -3.28
N ARG A 55 14.25 12.80 -4.49
CA ARG A 55 14.88 11.86 -5.41
C ARG A 55 16.08 11.21 -4.75
N GLN A 56 16.15 9.89 -4.80
CA GLN A 56 17.26 9.11 -4.29
C GLN A 56 17.48 7.87 -5.14
N ASN A 57 18.64 7.25 -4.98
CA ASN A 57 18.88 5.88 -5.41
C ASN A 57 19.37 5.09 -4.20
N ALA A 58 18.47 4.32 -3.59
CA ALA A 58 18.77 3.55 -2.38
C ALA A 58 19.05 2.06 -2.67
N VAL A 59 19.37 1.71 -3.92
CA VAL A 59 19.70 0.33 -4.30
C VAL A 59 21.17 0.06 -3.96
N ALA A 60 21.41 -0.78 -2.95
CA ALA A 60 22.76 -1.20 -2.57
C ALA A 60 23.26 -2.38 -3.42
N SER A 61 22.40 -3.38 -3.66
CA SER A 61 22.70 -4.52 -4.53
C SER A 61 21.42 -5.15 -5.09
N PRO A 62 21.47 -5.86 -6.25
CA PRO A 62 20.29 -6.51 -6.82
C PRO A 62 19.66 -7.56 -5.91
N LEU A 63 20.47 -8.34 -5.19
CA LEU A 63 19.98 -9.37 -4.27
C LEU A 63 19.27 -8.75 -3.06
N SER A 64 19.85 -7.72 -2.45
CA SER A 64 19.22 -7.04 -1.30
C SER A 64 17.93 -6.32 -1.70
N LEU A 65 17.89 -5.73 -2.89
CA LEU A 65 16.67 -5.19 -3.48
C LEU A 65 15.61 -6.27 -3.67
N GLY A 66 15.96 -7.42 -4.25
CA GLY A 66 15.01 -8.52 -4.48
C GLY A 66 14.41 -9.06 -3.18
N LEU A 67 15.22 -9.27 -2.15
CA LEU A 67 14.77 -9.76 -0.85
C LEU A 67 13.89 -8.74 -0.11
N ASP A 68 14.28 -7.46 -0.09
CA ASP A 68 13.46 -6.41 0.54
C ASP A 68 12.18 -6.15 -0.26
N ALA A 69 12.22 -6.26 -1.59
CA ALA A 69 11.04 -6.17 -2.43
C ALA A 69 10.06 -7.31 -2.14
N LEU A 70 10.53 -8.55 -2.02
CA LEU A 70 9.68 -9.68 -1.62
C LEU A 70 9.11 -9.49 -0.21
N ARG A 71 9.92 -9.01 0.73
CA ARG A 71 9.46 -8.69 2.08
C ARG A 71 8.32 -7.67 2.04
N ARG A 72 8.47 -6.60 1.27
CA ARG A 72 7.48 -5.53 1.10
C ARG A 72 6.22 -5.96 0.36
N LEU A 73 6.34 -6.96 -0.51
CA LEU A 73 5.18 -7.59 -1.16
C LEU A 73 4.31 -8.29 -0.12
N ILE A 74 4.92 -9.00 0.84
CA ILE A 74 4.18 -9.64 1.93
C ILE A 74 3.65 -8.59 2.91
N ALA A 75 4.56 -7.78 3.48
CA ALA A 75 4.22 -6.70 4.39
C ALA A 75 5.07 -5.45 4.06
N PRO A 76 4.45 -4.33 3.66
CA PRO A 76 3.05 -4.02 3.90
C PRO A 76 2.02 -4.55 2.89
N ALA A 77 2.38 -4.75 1.61
CA ALA A 77 1.39 -4.73 0.53
C ALA A 77 0.27 -5.79 0.66
N LEU A 78 0.60 -7.08 0.71
CA LEU A 78 -0.40 -8.14 0.76
C LEU A 78 -1.21 -8.10 2.05
N VAL A 79 -0.54 -7.94 3.21
CA VAL A 79 -1.21 -7.91 4.52
C VAL A 79 -2.17 -6.73 4.62
N GLU A 80 -1.73 -5.52 4.27
CA GLU A 80 -2.57 -4.33 4.35
C GLU A 80 -3.74 -4.41 3.37
N GLU A 81 -3.52 -4.80 2.11
CA GLU A 81 -4.62 -4.90 1.15
C GLU A 81 -5.62 -6.00 1.52
N THR A 82 -5.15 -7.11 2.09
CA THR A 82 -6.04 -8.14 2.62
C THR A 82 -6.96 -7.55 3.70
N VAL A 83 -6.40 -6.84 4.68
CA VAL A 83 -7.20 -6.26 5.78
C VAL A 83 -8.13 -5.16 5.26
N PHE A 84 -7.59 -4.15 4.60
CA PHE A 84 -8.36 -2.94 4.28
C PHE A 84 -9.24 -3.11 3.05
N ARG A 85 -8.81 -3.87 2.03
CA ARG A 85 -9.54 -3.98 0.75
C ARG A 85 -10.33 -5.27 0.61
N VAL A 86 -10.03 -6.31 1.39
CA VAL A 86 -10.79 -7.56 1.31
C VAL A 86 -11.61 -7.83 2.56
N MET A 87 -11.04 -7.71 3.76
CA MET A 87 -11.81 -7.99 4.99
C MET A 87 -12.84 -6.90 5.27
N LEU A 88 -12.46 -5.62 5.19
CA LEU A 88 -13.37 -4.50 5.49
C LEU A 88 -14.34 -4.19 4.36
N LEU A 89 -13.88 -4.24 3.11
CA LEU A 89 -14.68 -3.92 1.93
C LEU A 89 -15.47 -5.15 1.46
N PRO A 90 -16.77 -5.00 1.11
CA PRO A 90 -17.51 -6.05 0.43
C PRO A 90 -16.93 -6.33 -0.96
N HIS A 91 -16.90 -7.60 -1.36
CA HIS A 91 -16.56 -7.97 -2.73
C HIS A 91 -17.58 -7.35 -3.72
N PRO A 92 -17.16 -6.78 -4.87
CA PRO A 92 -18.07 -6.09 -5.78
C PRO A 92 -19.22 -6.96 -6.30
N MET A 93 -18.97 -8.25 -6.51
CA MET A 93 -19.98 -9.22 -6.96
C MET A 93 -20.96 -9.68 -5.86
N ALA A 94 -20.81 -9.23 -4.62
CA ALA A 94 -21.71 -9.59 -3.53
C ALA A 94 -23.10 -8.92 -3.62
N GLY A 95 -23.33 -8.05 -4.61
CA GLY A 95 -24.64 -7.44 -4.86
C GLY A 95 -25.09 -6.43 -3.81
N LEU A 96 -24.14 -5.87 -3.03
CA LEU A 96 -24.48 -4.84 -2.05
C LEU A 96 -24.88 -3.52 -2.75
N PRO A 97 -25.90 -2.81 -2.22
CA PRO A 97 -26.22 -1.45 -2.65
C PRO A 97 -25.01 -0.50 -2.59
N SER A 98 -24.91 0.41 -3.56
CA SER A 98 -23.74 1.28 -3.73
C SER A 98 -23.51 2.22 -2.54
N ASP A 99 -24.56 2.70 -1.89
CA ASP A 99 -24.49 3.55 -0.68
C ASP A 99 -23.82 2.82 0.49
N ARG A 100 -24.20 1.56 0.72
CA ARG A 100 -23.59 0.71 1.75
C ARG A 100 -22.14 0.39 1.41
N TRP A 101 -21.83 0.18 0.14
CA TRP A 101 -20.44 -0.03 -0.26
C TRP A 101 -19.58 1.22 -0.05
N LEU A 102 -20.09 2.41 -0.41
CA LEU A 102 -19.42 3.70 -0.16
C LEU A 102 -19.18 3.95 1.33
N LEU A 103 -20.13 3.57 2.20
CA LEU A 103 -19.93 3.62 3.65
C LEU A 103 -18.74 2.76 4.08
N TRP A 104 -18.68 1.49 3.64
CA TRP A 104 -17.56 0.60 3.98
C TRP A 104 -16.24 1.03 3.34
N GLY A 105 -16.25 1.62 2.15
CA GLY A 105 -15.07 2.24 1.55
C GLY A 105 -14.56 3.41 2.39
N SER A 106 -15.45 4.23 2.92
CA SER A 106 -15.09 5.33 3.83
C SER A 106 -14.51 4.81 5.14
N VAL A 107 -15.12 3.78 5.73
CA VAL A 107 -14.61 3.11 6.95
C VAL A 107 -13.22 2.52 6.71
N SER A 108 -13.04 1.81 5.59
CA SER A 108 -11.76 1.22 5.20
C SER A 108 -10.67 2.29 5.04
N LEU A 109 -10.97 3.40 4.36
CA LEU A 109 -10.02 4.49 4.18
C LEU A 109 -9.61 5.14 5.50
N VAL A 110 -10.58 5.46 6.38
CA VAL A 110 -10.30 6.06 7.68
C VAL A 110 -9.46 5.10 8.53
N ALA A 111 -9.82 3.81 8.58
CA ALA A 111 -9.07 2.79 9.29
C ALA A 111 -7.63 2.67 8.77
N PHE A 112 -7.44 2.71 7.45
CA PHE A 112 -6.13 2.67 6.80
C PHE A 112 -5.25 3.88 7.17
N VAL A 113 -5.82 5.09 7.20
CA VAL A 113 -5.09 6.30 7.61
C VAL A 113 -4.74 6.27 9.10
N VAL A 114 -5.68 5.87 9.96
CA VAL A 114 -5.45 5.73 11.41
C VAL A 114 -4.39 4.66 11.69
N TYR A 115 -4.42 3.54 10.96
CA TYR A 115 -3.42 2.50 11.05
C TYR A 115 -2.00 3.03 10.86
N HIS A 116 -1.76 3.88 9.86
CA HIS A 116 -0.44 4.47 9.63
C HIS A 116 0.03 5.37 10.78
N VAL A 117 -0.89 6.13 11.39
CA VAL A 117 -0.58 6.93 12.58
C VAL A 117 -0.20 6.04 13.77
N VAL A 118 -0.94 4.95 13.99
CA VAL A 118 -0.65 3.99 15.06
C VAL A 118 0.67 3.26 14.80
N LEU A 119 0.90 2.83 13.56
CA LEU A 119 2.11 2.14 13.13
C LEU A 119 3.35 3.00 13.34
N ASP A 120 3.26 4.30 13.02
CA ASP A 120 4.33 5.25 13.26
C ASP A 120 4.71 5.34 14.74
N LYS A 121 3.69 5.53 15.59
CA LYS A 121 3.85 5.71 17.04
C LYS A 121 4.29 4.46 17.78
N THR A 122 4.15 3.29 17.16
CA THR A 122 4.45 1.99 17.79
C THR A 122 5.75 1.39 17.26
N LEU A 123 5.88 1.21 15.94
CA LEU A 123 6.98 0.49 15.31
C LEU A 123 8.07 1.41 14.71
N TYR A 124 7.73 2.64 14.33
CA TYR A 124 8.67 3.59 13.69
C TYR A 124 9.07 4.76 14.60
N LYS A 125 9.04 4.55 15.93
CA LYS A 125 9.43 5.56 16.92
C LYS A 125 10.82 6.14 16.59
N GLY A 126 10.87 7.46 16.37
CA GLY A 126 12.12 8.19 16.13
C GLY A 126 12.49 8.44 14.66
N ALA A 127 11.59 8.18 13.72
CA ALA A 127 11.77 8.55 12.32
C ALA A 127 11.48 10.06 12.10
N GLU A 128 12.39 10.80 11.42
CA GLU A 128 12.32 12.28 11.31
C GLU A 128 11.05 12.82 10.64
N ALA A 129 10.42 12.03 9.76
CA ALA A 129 9.18 12.39 9.07
C ALA A 129 8.39 11.12 8.74
N GLY A 130 8.07 10.37 9.80
CA GLY A 130 7.49 9.03 9.79
C GLY A 130 6.10 8.92 9.15
N LEU A 131 5.45 7.78 9.36
CA LEU A 131 4.16 7.42 8.76
C LEU A 131 2.99 8.26 9.28
N SER A 132 3.18 9.10 10.30
CA SER A 132 2.18 10.06 10.78
C SER A 132 2.34 11.48 10.19
N ASP A 133 3.34 11.72 9.33
CA ASP A 133 3.49 13.01 8.65
C ASP A 133 2.24 13.32 7.80
N PRO A 134 1.61 14.50 7.93
CA PRO A 134 0.40 14.83 7.18
C PRO A 134 0.54 14.68 5.66
N ARG A 135 1.73 14.94 5.12
CA ARG A 135 2.02 14.79 3.68
C ARG A 135 2.05 13.32 3.29
N PHE A 136 2.65 12.47 4.14
CA PHE A 136 2.59 11.02 3.96
C PHE A 136 1.14 10.54 4.01
N LEU A 137 0.37 10.93 5.03
CA LEU A 137 -1.02 10.51 5.19
C LEU A 137 -1.91 10.97 4.02
N LEU A 138 -1.67 12.15 3.44
CA LEU A 138 -2.37 12.59 2.24
C LEU A 138 -2.06 11.69 1.05
N LEU A 139 -0.78 11.36 0.83
CA LEU A 139 -0.34 10.49 -0.26
C LEU A 139 -0.83 9.05 -0.08
N ALA A 140 -0.72 8.51 1.14
CA ALA A 140 -1.22 7.18 1.50
C ALA A 140 -2.75 7.13 1.38
N GLY A 141 -3.47 8.14 1.87
CA GLY A 141 -4.92 8.25 1.71
C GLY A 141 -5.34 8.32 0.23
N TRP A 142 -4.60 9.07 -0.60
CA TRP A 142 -4.84 9.12 -2.03
C TRP A 142 -4.59 7.76 -2.72
N LEU A 143 -3.48 7.10 -2.40
CA LEU A 143 -3.24 5.72 -2.84
C LEU A 143 -4.40 4.82 -2.41
N GLY A 144 -4.84 4.96 -1.17
CA GLY A 144 -5.92 4.14 -0.62
C GLY A 144 -7.24 4.32 -1.36
N LEU A 145 -7.58 5.54 -1.78
CA LEU A 145 -8.74 5.83 -2.63
C LEU A 145 -8.61 5.19 -4.02
N VAL A 146 -7.43 5.28 -4.64
CA VAL A 146 -7.16 4.65 -5.94
C VAL A 146 -7.30 3.14 -5.85
N LEU A 147 -6.76 2.51 -4.79
CA LEU A 147 -6.86 1.07 -4.55
C LEU A 147 -8.30 0.63 -4.24
N ILE A 148 -9.06 1.42 -3.47
CA ILE A 148 -10.50 1.18 -3.25
C ILE A 148 -11.23 1.19 -4.61
N GLY A 149 -10.96 2.15 -5.48
CA GLY A 149 -11.56 2.21 -6.82
C GLY A 149 -11.17 1.01 -7.70
N ALA A 150 -9.89 0.64 -7.71
CA ALA A 150 -9.42 -0.54 -8.45
C ALA A 150 -10.06 -1.84 -7.92
N TYR A 151 -10.19 -1.98 -6.60
CA TYR A 151 -10.86 -3.11 -5.98
C TYR A 151 -12.36 -3.13 -6.28
N TRP A 152 -13.04 -1.98 -6.26
CA TRP A 152 -14.45 -1.88 -6.62
C TRP A 152 -14.73 -2.40 -8.03
N ILE A 153 -13.85 -2.08 -8.98
CA ILE A 153 -14.00 -2.46 -10.38
C ILE A 153 -13.70 -3.95 -10.57
N THR A 154 -12.69 -4.47 -9.87
CA THR A 154 -12.11 -5.79 -10.20
C THR A 154 -12.41 -6.88 -9.20
N GLY A 155 -12.52 -6.56 -7.91
CA GLY A 155 -12.53 -7.51 -6.80
C GLY A 155 -11.19 -8.21 -6.54
N SER A 156 -10.13 -7.89 -7.30
CA SER A 156 -8.87 -8.64 -7.27
C SER A 156 -7.95 -8.18 -6.14
N LEU A 157 -7.61 -9.08 -5.22
CA LEU A 157 -6.58 -8.84 -4.20
C LEU A 157 -5.20 -8.68 -4.85
N TRP A 158 -4.91 -9.44 -5.90
CA TRP A 158 -3.61 -9.42 -6.59
C TRP A 158 -3.32 -8.07 -7.24
N LEU A 159 -4.32 -7.49 -7.90
CA LEU A 159 -4.17 -6.20 -8.58
C LEU A 159 -3.81 -5.10 -7.57
N VAL A 160 -4.61 -4.96 -6.51
CA VAL A 160 -4.38 -3.91 -5.50
C VAL A 160 -3.09 -4.13 -4.73
N THR A 161 -2.74 -5.39 -4.44
CA THR A 161 -1.47 -5.74 -3.78
C THR A 161 -0.27 -5.31 -4.63
N LEU A 162 -0.27 -5.65 -5.92
CA LEU A 162 0.83 -5.27 -6.83
C LEU A 162 0.92 -3.76 -7.03
N MET A 163 -0.21 -3.07 -7.16
CA MET A 163 -0.23 -1.61 -7.26
C MET A 163 0.34 -0.94 -6.01
N HIS A 164 -0.11 -1.36 -4.82
CA HIS A 164 0.42 -0.86 -3.56
C HIS A 164 1.92 -1.15 -3.44
N TRP A 165 2.32 -2.39 -3.73
CA TRP A 165 3.71 -2.82 -3.70
C TRP A 165 4.62 -1.96 -4.59
N VAL A 166 4.23 -1.71 -5.85
CA VAL A 166 4.97 -0.86 -6.77
C VAL A 166 5.14 0.55 -6.21
N VAL A 167 4.07 1.15 -5.67
CA VAL A 167 4.15 2.49 -5.07
C VAL A 167 5.09 2.53 -3.88
N VAL A 168 5.05 1.52 -3.00
CA VAL A 168 5.96 1.40 -1.87
C VAL A 168 7.41 1.28 -2.34
N LEU A 169 7.70 0.43 -3.32
CA LEU A 169 9.07 0.29 -3.86
C LEU A 169 9.58 1.58 -4.48
N VAL A 170 8.77 2.24 -5.30
CA VAL A 170 9.13 3.51 -5.94
C VAL A 170 9.41 4.58 -4.88
N TRP A 171 8.60 4.66 -3.83
CA TRP A 171 8.82 5.60 -2.74
C TRP A 171 10.10 5.29 -1.94
N ILE A 172 10.26 4.03 -1.53
CA ILE A 172 11.39 3.56 -0.73
C ILE A 172 12.70 3.72 -1.47
N TYR A 173 12.78 3.34 -2.75
CA TYR A 173 14.05 3.33 -3.49
C TYR A 173 14.31 4.57 -4.32
N GLY A 174 13.26 5.25 -4.78
CA GLY A 174 13.35 6.40 -5.68
C GLY A 174 13.06 7.75 -5.05
N PHE A 175 12.29 7.82 -3.96
CA PHE A 175 11.73 9.09 -3.46
C PHE A 175 11.84 9.35 -1.95
N GLY A 176 12.89 8.88 -1.29
CA GLY A 176 13.21 9.32 0.07
C GLY A 176 12.67 8.43 1.19
N GLY A 177 11.92 7.38 0.88
CA GLY A 177 11.23 6.58 1.90
C GLY A 177 12.17 5.94 2.92
N TRP A 178 13.34 5.45 2.48
CA TRP A 178 14.37 4.91 3.40
C TRP A 178 14.82 5.90 4.47
N VAL A 179 15.08 7.15 4.09
CA VAL A 179 15.51 8.20 5.01
C VAL A 179 14.39 8.53 5.99
N ARG A 180 13.15 8.64 5.48
CA ARG A 180 11.98 9.01 6.27
C ARG A 180 11.58 7.99 7.32
N LEU A 181 11.88 6.71 7.11
CA LEU A 181 11.61 5.64 8.07
C LEU A 181 12.74 5.45 9.10
N GLY A 182 13.69 6.39 9.18
CA GLY A 182 14.84 6.29 10.10
C GLY A 182 15.91 5.28 9.64
N GLY A 183 15.74 4.69 8.45
CA GLY A 183 16.70 3.75 7.88
C GLY A 183 17.96 4.40 7.31
N ALA A 184 18.08 5.73 7.32
CA ALA A 184 19.28 6.45 6.88
C ALA A 184 20.54 5.96 7.61
N ALA A 185 20.47 5.74 8.92
CA ALA A 185 21.61 5.21 9.70
C ALA A 185 22.00 3.79 9.28
N ALA A 186 21.03 2.94 8.92
CA ALA A 186 21.28 1.58 8.43
C ALA A 186 21.86 1.59 7.00
N PHE A 187 21.33 2.44 6.12
CA PHE A 187 21.83 2.65 4.76
C PHE A 187 23.28 3.16 4.76
N THR A 188 23.59 4.22 5.52
CA THR A 188 24.95 4.76 5.63
C THR A 188 25.94 3.73 6.19
N ARG A 189 25.51 2.90 7.17
CA ARG A 189 26.34 1.85 7.75
C ARG A 189 26.59 0.69 6.80
N GLN A 190 25.59 0.35 5.98
CA GLN A 190 25.68 -0.71 4.96
C GLN A 190 26.55 -0.28 3.77
N SER A 191 26.39 0.95 3.27
CA SER A 191 27.24 1.50 2.21
C SER A 191 28.71 1.60 2.64
N ARG A 192 28.98 1.94 3.91
CA ARG A 192 30.34 2.02 4.44
C ARG A 192 30.99 0.64 4.55
N LYS A 193 30.26 -0.38 5.02
CA LYS A 193 30.75 -1.77 5.07
C LYS A 193 31.08 -2.34 3.69
N LEU A 194 30.24 -2.09 2.69
CA LEU A 194 30.50 -2.57 1.31
C LEU A 194 31.78 -1.94 0.75
N ALA A 195 31.97 -0.63 0.94
CA ALA A 195 33.17 0.08 0.50
C ALA A 195 34.47 -0.32 1.24
N GLU A 196 34.37 -0.93 2.41
CA GLU A 196 35.50 -1.50 3.17
C GLU A 196 35.84 -2.93 2.75
N THR A 197 34.87 -3.67 2.17
CA THR A 197 35.10 -5.06 1.72
C THR A 197 35.67 -5.13 0.29
N GLU A 198 35.58 -4.03 -0.45
CA GLU A 198 36.11 -3.87 -1.81
C GLU A 198 37.54 -3.28 -1.85
N ARG A 199 38.18 -3.09 -0.67
CA ARG A 199 39.61 -2.70 -0.54
C ARG A 199 40.44 -3.87 -0.05
#